data_AF-A0A8H7BHF2-F1
#
_entry.id   AF-A0A8H7BHF2-F1
#
_cell.length_a   1.000
_cell.length_b   1.000
_cell.length_c   1.000
_cell.angle_alpha   90.00
_cell.angle_beta   90.00
_cell.angle_gamma   90.00
#
_symmetry.space_group_name_H-M   'P 1'
#
loop_
_entity.id
_entity.type
_entity.pdbx_description
1 polymer ?
#
loop_
_entity_poly.entity_id
_entity_poly.type
_entity_poly.pdbx_seq_one_letter_code
_entity_poly.pdbx_strand_id
1 'polypeptide(L)'
;MTYFIFMWLNDGAVAKRKFFWTESGYLQPFMWSNFVRRIYSTSSKGWLQRQARDPYVKAAKSQQYRARSAFKLLQLNEKYRILRRGQVIVDCGAAPGGWTQVAVEMVQRKGTVIAVDLLPMDPVPGATVIQGNFLRSKTQAAIKAALEDKCVDVVCSDMAPSFSGNHIADHAKSMVR
;
A
#
# COMPACT_ATOMS: atom_id res chain seq x y z
N MET A 1 -6.58 14.29 0.29
CA MET A 1 -6.22 13.27 1.30
C MET A 1 -4.76 12.97 1.12
N THR A 2 -3.93 13.41 2.07
CA THR A 2 -2.51 13.07 2.11
C THR A 2 -2.40 11.58 2.43
N TYR A 3 -1.88 10.79 1.51
CA TYR A 3 -1.57 9.39 1.76
C TYR A 3 -0.14 9.32 2.27
N PHE A 4 0.04 8.96 3.53
CA PHE A 4 1.36 8.66 4.07
C PHE A 4 1.66 7.20 3.72
N ILE A 5 2.64 7.00 2.84
CA ILE A 5 3.11 5.68 2.44
C ILE A 5 4.47 5.50 3.08
N PHE A 6 4.59 4.51 3.96
CA PHE A 6 5.88 4.12 4.53
C PHE A 6 6.40 2.90 3.79
N MET A 7 7.59 3.03 3.20
CA MET A 7 8.32 1.92 2.62
C MET A 7 9.69 1.78 3.26
N TRP A 8 10.05 0.54 3.63
CA TRP A 8 11.36 0.19 4.14
C TRP A 8 12.02 -0.81 3.20
N LEU A 9 13.24 -0.49 2.71
CA LEU A 9 14.03 -1.33 1.81
C LEU A 9 15.28 -1.87 2.53
N ASN A 10 15.66 -3.12 2.27
CA ASN A 10 16.86 -3.75 2.81
C ASN A 10 17.84 -4.16 1.71
N ASP A 11 18.47 -3.20 1.03
CA ASP A 11 19.25 -3.46 -0.19
C ASP A 11 20.75 -3.78 0.02
N GLY A 12 21.17 -4.24 1.20
CA GLY A 12 22.51 -4.84 1.45
C GLY A 12 23.78 -4.00 1.16
N ALA A 13 23.68 -2.86 0.46
CA ALA A 13 24.83 -2.11 -0.05
C ALA A 13 24.69 -0.59 0.02
N VAL A 14 23.49 0.01 0.16
CA VAL A 14 23.35 1.47 0.17
C VAL A 14 22.15 1.91 1.02
N ALA A 15 22.42 2.71 2.07
CA ALA A 15 21.54 3.61 2.82
C ALA A 15 20.03 3.26 2.96
N LYS A 16 19.58 3.10 4.22
CA LYS A 16 18.17 3.11 4.64
C LYS A 16 17.47 4.36 4.07
N ARG A 17 16.63 4.21 3.04
CA ARG A 17 15.87 5.33 2.46
C ARG A 17 14.42 5.28 2.91
N LYS A 18 14.01 6.30 3.65
CA LYS A 18 12.61 6.55 4.02
C LYS A 18 12.02 7.51 3.00
N PHE A 19 11.07 7.04 2.19
CA PHE A 19 10.37 7.90 1.24
C PHE A 19 9.18 8.56 1.94
N PHE A 20 9.12 9.89 1.89
CA PHE A 20 7.95 10.69 2.28
C PHE A 20 7.42 11.37 1.01
N TRP A 21 6.11 11.30 0.77
CA TRP A 21 5.51 11.91 -0.42
C TRP A 21 4.43 12.93 -0.05
N THR A 22 4.58 14.14 -0.59
CA THR A 22 3.58 15.22 -0.60
C THR A 22 3.42 15.69 -2.05
N GLU A 23 2.21 16.07 -2.48
CA GLU A 23 1.83 16.32 -3.88
C GLU A 23 2.59 17.46 -4.59
N SER A 24 3.83 17.24 -5.00
CA SER A 24 4.55 18.19 -5.86
C SER A 24 5.59 17.47 -6.71
N GLY A 25 5.22 17.00 -7.91
CA GLY A 25 6.20 16.54 -8.90
C GLY A 25 5.71 15.46 -9.85
N TYR A 26 5.05 15.91 -10.93
CA TYR A 26 4.74 15.13 -12.13
C TYR A 26 5.94 15.06 -13.07
N LEU A 27 6.35 13.87 -13.50
CA LEU A 27 7.04 13.60 -14.78
C LEU A 27 6.66 12.19 -15.28
N GLN A 28 6.41 12.06 -16.59
CA GLN A 28 5.91 10.85 -17.30
C GLN A 28 7.05 9.91 -17.75
N PRO A 29 6.79 8.60 -18.01
CA PRO A 29 6.72 8.13 -19.41
C PRO A 29 5.90 6.84 -19.72
N PHE A 30 5.32 6.83 -20.93
CA PHE A 30 5.08 5.71 -21.87
C PHE A 30 4.22 4.48 -21.46
N MET A 31 3.12 4.33 -22.22
CA MET A 31 1.97 3.40 -22.10
C MET A 31 1.02 3.71 -20.94
N TRP A 32 -0.29 3.69 -21.24
CA TRP A 32 -1.44 4.09 -20.40
C TRP A 32 -1.91 5.56 -20.54
N SER A 33 -2.43 5.94 -21.73
CA SER A 33 -3.12 7.23 -21.91
C SER A 33 -4.65 7.11 -21.87
N ASN A 34 -5.25 7.96 -21.03
CA ASN A 34 -6.58 8.62 -21.10
C ASN A 34 -7.42 8.60 -19.81
N PHE A 35 -7.11 7.75 -18.83
CA PHE A 35 -8.06 7.52 -17.73
C PHE A 35 -7.82 8.33 -16.44
N VAL A 36 -6.60 8.82 -16.19
CA VAL A 36 -6.17 9.21 -14.83
C VAL A 36 -6.22 10.74 -14.58
N ARG A 37 -6.57 11.56 -15.58
CA ARG A 37 -6.36 13.03 -15.53
C ARG A 37 -7.36 13.84 -14.69
N ARG A 38 -8.22 13.23 -13.87
CA ARG A 38 -9.22 13.99 -13.13
C ARG A 38 -9.49 13.38 -11.75
N ILE A 39 -9.59 14.26 -10.75
CA ILE A 39 -10.41 14.18 -9.53
C ILE A 39 -9.63 14.05 -8.20
N TYR A 40 -9.60 15.19 -7.47
CA TYR A 40 -9.56 15.27 -6.01
C TYR A 40 -10.71 16.17 -5.52
N SER A 41 -11.51 15.71 -4.54
CA SER A 41 -12.02 16.45 -3.35
C SER A 41 -13.09 15.65 -2.55
N THR A 42 -13.24 15.94 -1.25
CA THR A 42 -13.90 15.14 -0.17
C THR A 42 -15.20 15.77 0.40
N SER A 43 -16.21 14.95 0.78
CA SER A 43 -17.18 15.16 1.90
C SER A 43 -18.20 13.99 2.02
N SER A 44 -18.68 13.68 3.23
CA SER A 44 -19.03 12.34 3.76
C SER A 44 -20.34 11.65 3.31
N LYS A 45 -21.37 12.34 2.79
CA LYS A 45 -22.53 11.67 2.13
C LYS A 45 -22.39 11.62 0.61
N GLY A 46 -21.81 12.67 0.05
CA GLY A 46 -21.33 12.67 -1.32
C GLY A 46 -20.14 11.73 -1.52
N TRP A 47 -19.46 11.28 -0.46
CA TRP A 47 -18.29 10.39 -0.53
C TRP A 47 -18.69 9.01 -1.00
N LEU A 48 -19.76 8.42 -0.48
CA LEU A 48 -20.26 7.11 -0.94
C LEU A 48 -20.72 7.18 -2.40
N GLN A 49 -21.50 8.23 -2.77
CA GLN A 49 -21.92 8.46 -4.16
C GLN A 49 -20.75 8.77 -5.10
N ARG A 50 -19.75 9.53 -4.65
CA ARG A 50 -18.52 9.82 -5.41
C ARG A 50 -17.61 8.62 -5.51
N GLN A 51 -17.50 7.80 -4.46
CA GLN A 51 -16.74 6.55 -4.47
C GLN A 51 -17.35 5.57 -5.46
N ALA A 52 -18.68 5.47 -5.52
CA ALA A 52 -19.37 4.67 -6.54
C ALA A 52 -19.19 5.24 -7.97
N ARG A 53 -19.05 6.56 -8.10
CA ARG A 53 -18.76 7.26 -9.37
C ARG A 53 -17.26 7.44 -9.64
N ASP A 54 -16.40 6.95 -8.77
CA ASP A 54 -14.97 7.20 -8.84
C ASP A 54 -14.41 6.35 -10.00
N PRO A 55 -13.74 6.99 -10.98
CA PRO A 55 -13.13 6.27 -12.09
C PRO A 55 -12.21 5.14 -11.59
N TYR A 56 -11.48 5.32 -10.49
CA TYR A 56 -10.60 4.30 -9.93
C TYR A 56 -11.33 3.14 -9.29
N VAL A 57 -12.55 3.33 -8.76
CA VAL A 57 -13.34 2.20 -8.24
C VAL A 57 -13.87 1.37 -9.40
N LYS A 58 -14.31 2.01 -10.48
CA LYS A 58 -14.70 1.32 -11.72
C LYS A 58 -13.51 0.59 -12.36
N ALA A 59 -12.36 1.25 -12.46
CA ALA A 59 -11.16 0.67 -13.01
C ALA A 59 -10.60 -0.48 -12.17
N ALA A 60 -10.65 -0.37 -10.83
CA ALA A 60 -10.24 -1.45 -9.95
C ALA A 60 -11.13 -2.68 -10.20
N LYS A 61 -12.45 -2.50 -10.27
CA LYS A 61 -13.37 -3.59 -10.60
C LYS A 61 -13.11 -4.18 -11.98
N SER A 62 -12.92 -3.35 -13.01
CA SER A 62 -12.67 -3.85 -14.38
C SER A 62 -11.33 -4.57 -14.52
N GLN A 63 -10.32 -4.17 -13.73
CA GLN A 63 -9.01 -4.82 -13.67
C GLN A 63 -8.92 -5.86 -12.53
N GLN A 64 -10.05 -6.20 -11.90
CA GLN A 64 -10.16 -7.21 -10.84
C GLN A 64 -9.28 -6.95 -9.59
N TYR A 65 -8.94 -5.69 -9.33
CA TYR A 65 -8.35 -5.25 -8.08
C TYR A 65 -9.42 -5.02 -7.00
N ARG A 66 -9.14 -5.49 -5.78
CA ARG A 66 -10.02 -5.40 -4.59
C ARG A 66 -10.21 -3.98 -4.08
N ALA A 67 -9.25 -3.10 -4.37
CA ALA A 67 -9.30 -1.72 -3.92
C ALA A 67 -8.64 -0.78 -4.93
N ARG A 68 -9.18 0.43 -5.03
CA ARG A 68 -8.56 1.54 -5.80
C ARG A 68 -7.16 1.90 -5.33
N SER A 69 -6.78 1.55 -4.10
CA SER A 69 -5.42 1.80 -3.59
C SER A 69 -4.36 1.02 -4.34
N ALA A 70 -4.71 -0.10 -5.00
CA ALA A 70 -3.80 -0.86 -5.87
C ALA A 70 -3.08 0.03 -6.89
N PHE A 71 -3.79 1.00 -7.48
CA PHE A 71 -3.22 1.94 -8.45
C PHE A 71 -2.11 2.80 -7.86
N LYS A 72 -2.15 3.12 -6.56
CA LYS A 72 -1.06 3.87 -5.92
C LYS A 72 0.24 3.07 -5.93
N LEU A 73 0.16 1.78 -5.56
CA LEU A 73 1.35 0.92 -5.51
C LEU A 73 1.88 0.64 -6.92
N LEU A 74 0.99 0.47 -7.91
CA LEU A 74 1.36 0.37 -9.32
C LEU A 74 2.13 1.61 -9.80
N GLN A 75 1.61 2.81 -9.52
CA GLN A 75 2.26 4.08 -9.88
C GLN A 75 3.62 4.26 -9.18
N LEU A 76 3.68 3.92 -7.89
CA LEU A 76 4.95 3.95 -7.15
C LEU A 76 5.96 2.97 -7.74
N ASN A 77 5.52 1.76 -8.08
CA ASN A 77 6.41 0.76 -8.65
C ASN A 77 6.89 1.13 -10.05
N GLU A 78 6.02 1.73 -10.88
CA GLU A 78 6.40 2.26 -12.19
C GLU A 78 7.52 3.31 -12.08
N LYS A 79 7.37 4.24 -11.13
CA LYS A 79 8.32 5.35 -10.95
C LYS A 79 9.63 4.92 -10.28
N TYR A 80 9.56 4.06 -9.27
CA TYR A 80 10.70 3.78 -8.39
C TYR A 80 11.24 2.35 -8.49
N ARG A 81 10.56 1.45 -9.21
CA ARG A 81 10.98 0.05 -9.40
C ARG A 81 11.31 -0.67 -8.08
N ILE A 82 10.45 -0.39 -7.10
CA ILE A 82 10.53 -0.86 -5.71
C ILE A 82 10.23 -2.36 -5.58
N LEU A 83 9.27 -2.87 -6.36
CA LEU A 83 8.83 -4.27 -6.32
C LEU A 83 9.42 -5.02 -7.50
N ARG A 84 10.10 -6.13 -7.20
CA ARG A 84 10.83 -6.96 -8.14
C ARG A 84 10.49 -8.43 -7.93
N ARG A 85 10.66 -9.20 -9.01
CA ARG A 85 10.47 -10.65 -9.00
C ARG A 85 11.34 -11.31 -7.92
N GLY A 86 10.77 -12.25 -7.19
CA GLY A 86 11.48 -13.02 -6.16
C GLY A 86 11.63 -12.32 -4.81
N GLN A 87 11.18 -11.08 -4.64
CA GLN A 87 11.30 -10.39 -3.36
C GLN A 87 10.37 -10.95 -2.28
N VAL A 88 10.78 -10.71 -1.04
CA VAL A 88 10.00 -10.91 0.17
C VAL A 88 9.40 -9.58 0.61
N ILE A 89 8.07 -9.48 0.54
CA ILE A 89 7.31 -8.26 0.83
C ILE A 89 6.43 -8.47 2.07
N VAL A 90 6.46 -7.50 2.98
CA VAL A 90 5.48 -7.38 4.07
C VAL A 90 4.58 -6.18 3.80
N ASP A 91 3.27 -6.41 3.65
CA ASP A 91 2.24 -5.39 3.44
C ASP A 91 1.49 -5.10 4.75
N CYS A 92 1.72 -3.93 5.33
CA CYS A 92 1.17 -3.50 6.62
C CYS A 92 -0.03 -2.55 6.41
N GLY A 93 -1.19 -2.93 6.95
CA GLY A 93 -2.44 -2.22 6.70
C GLY A 93 -3.07 -2.70 5.40
N ALA A 94 -3.01 -4.02 5.20
CA ALA A 94 -3.30 -4.66 3.93
C ALA A 94 -4.78 -4.64 3.55
N ALA A 95 -5.72 -4.59 4.49
CA ALA A 95 -7.15 -4.72 4.19
C ALA A 95 -7.63 -3.56 3.29
N PRO A 96 -8.35 -3.82 2.19
CA PRO A 96 -8.99 -5.09 1.80
C PRO A 96 -8.16 -6.00 0.85
N GLY A 97 -6.88 -5.73 0.67
CA GLY A 97 -5.92 -6.57 -0.08
C GLY A 97 -5.47 -6.00 -1.42
N GLY A 98 -5.77 -4.73 -1.72
CA GLY A 98 -5.41 -4.12 -3.02
C GLY A 98 -3.91 -4.02 -3.26
N TRP A 99 -3.13 -3.63 -2.24
CA TRP A 99 -1.67 -3.60 -2.31
C TRP A 99 -1.07 -5.00 -2.31
N THR A 100 -1.65 -5.90 -1.51
CA THR A 100 -1.27 -7.31 -1.47
C THR A 100 -1.39 -7.98 -2.84
N GLN A 101 -2.47 -7.72 -3.60
CA GLN A 101 -2.63 -8.25 -4.97
C GLN A 101 -1.50 -7.78 -5.88
N VAL A 102 -1.22 -6.48 -5.90
CA VAL A 102 -0.13 -5.91 -6.70
C VAL A 102 1.22 -6.49 -6.28
N ALA A 103 1.47 -6.65 -4.98
CA ALA A 103 2.69 -7.26 -4.48
C ALA A 103 2.87 -8.70 -5.00
N VAL A 104 1.83 -9.53 -4.93
CA VAL A 104 1.86 -10.91 -5.46
C VAL A 104 2.14 -10.94 -6.96
N GLU A 105 1.47 -10.09 -7.74
CA GLU A 105 1.66 -9.98 -9.18
C GLU A 105 3.12 -9.62 -9.54
N MET A 106 3.73 -8.72 -8.78
CA MET A 106 5.09 -8.23 -9.04
C MET A 106 6.17 -9.24 -8.64
N VAL A 107 6.03 -9.91 -7.48
CA VAL A 107 7.06 -10.85 -7.01
C VAL A 107 7.00 -12.21 -7.70
N GLN A 108 5.84 -12.57 -8.25
CA GLN A 108 5.59 -13.84 -8.96
C GLN A 108 5.86 -15.09 -8.10
N ARG A 109 5.90 -16.28 -8.72
CA ARG A 109 5.97 -17.59 -8.04
C ARG A 109 7.20 -17.80 -7.13
N LYS A 110 8.25 -17.00 -7.30
CA LYS A 110 9.50 -17.13 -6.52
C LYS A 110 9.53 -16.19 -5.30
N GLY A 111 8.61 -15.24 -5.21
CA GLY A 111 8.56 -14.30 -4.10
C GLY A 111 7.73 -14.78 -2.92
N THR A 112 7.75 -14.00 -1.85
CA THR A 112 6.92 -14.23 -0.66
C THR A 112 6.20 -12.93 -0.32
N VAL A 113 4.88 -12.99 -0.12
CA VAL A 113 4.10 -11.83 0.32
C VAL A 113 3.39 -12.17 1.62
N ILE A 114 3.61 -11.36 2.64
CA ILE A 114 2.93 -11.46 3.94
C ILE A 114 2.12 -10.19 4.14
N ALA A 115 0.81 -10.35 4.26
CA ALA A 115 -0.12 -9.25 4.49
C ALA A 115 -0.58 -9.26 5.94
N VAL A 116 -0.53 -8.10 6.60
CA VAL A 116 -0.96 -7.95 7.99
C VAL A 116 -1.90 -6.77 8.15
N ASP A 117 -3.03 -7.00 8.79
CA ASP A 117 -4.02 -5.97 9.12
C ASP A 117 -4.77 -6.29 10.42
N LEU A 118 -5.29 -5.26 11.09
CA LEU A 118 -6.22 -5.41 12.20
C LEU A 118 -7.57 -5.97 11.74
N LEU A 119 -8.03 -5.52 10.58
CA LEU A 119 -9.31 -5.89 10.01
C LEU A 119 -9.20 -7.22 9.27
N PRO A 120 -10.26 -8.06 9.29
CA PRO A 120 -10.30 -9.25 8.47
C PRO A 120 -10.38 -8.86 6.99
N MET A 121 -9.78 -9.69 6.12
CA MET A 121 -9.93 -9.58 4.67
C MET A 121 -9.92 -10.96 4.04
N ASP A 122 -10.51 -11.08 2.86
CA ASP A 122 -10.52 -12.34 2.11
C ASP A 122 -9.07 -12.77 1.78
N PRO A 123 -8.78 -14.08 1.70
CA PRO A 123 -7.46 -14.57 1.32
C PRO A 123 -7.05 -14.06 -0.07
N VAL A 124 -5.81 -13.61 -0.23
CA VAL A 124 -5.23 -13.26 -1.54
C VAL A 124 -4.35 -14.42 -1.99
N PRO A 125 -4.68 -15.12 -3.10
CA PRO A 125 -3.84 -16.22 -3.59
C PRO A 125 -2.39 -15.77 -3.79
N GLY A 126 -1.43 -16.54 -3.27
CA GLY A 126 0.00 -16.19 -3.33
C GLY A 126 0.51 -15.31 -2.19
N ALA A 127 -0.35 -14.92 -1.24
CA ALA A 127 0.04 -14.23 -0.02
C ALA A 127 -0.39 -14.98 1.25
N THR A 128 0.42 -14.87 2.29
CA THR A 128 0.04 -15.26 3.65
C THR A 128 -0.66 -14.10 4.32
N VAL A 129 -1.91 -14.28 4.75
CA VAL A 129 -2.71 -13.24 5.40
C VAL A 129 -2.73 -13.46 6.91
N ILE A 130 -2.30 -12.46 7.68
CA ILE A 130 -2.25 -12.47 9.13
C ILE A 130 -3.17 -11.37 9.64
N GLN A 131 -4.26 -11.75 10.30
CA GLN A 131 -5.09 -10.78 11.02
C GLN A 131 -4.49 -10.53 12.41
N GLY A 132 -4.10 -9.30 12.70
CA GLY A 132 -3.59 -8.92 14.00
C GLY A 132 -3.03 -7.50 14.05
N ASN A 133 -2.86 -7.01 15.27
CA ASN A 133 -2.16 -5.74 15.49
C ASN A 133 -0.66 -5.96 15.31
N PHE A 134 -0.05 -5.31 14.32
CA PHE A 134 1.38 -5.40 14.01
C PHE A 134 2.30 -5.06 15.19
N LEU A 135 1.85 -4.23 16.14
CA LEU A 135 2.60 -3.86 17.34
C LEU A 135 2.59 -4.94 18.43
N ARG A 136 1.76 -5.99 18.30
CA ARG A 136 1.65 -7.05 19.30
C ARG A 136 2.64 -8.17 19.01
N SER A 137 3.31 -8.65 20.06
CA SER A 137 4.30 -9.73 20.00
C SER A 137 3.75 -10.99 19.33
N LYS A 138 2.48 -11.35 19.58
CA LYS A 138 1.82 -12.49 18.93
C LYS A 138 1.79 -12.34 17.39
N THR A 139 1.43 -11.16 16.88
CA THR A 139 1.40 -10.89 15.44
C THR A 139 2.81 -10.87 14.86
N GLN A 140 3.78 -10.29 15.57
CA GLN A 140 5.18 -10.29 15.15
C GLN A 140 5.76 -11.70 15.09
N ALA A 141 5.40 -12.56 16.04
CA ALA A 141 5.78 -13.98 16.02
C ALA A 141 5.16 -14.72 14.83
N ALA A 142 3.89 -14.45 14.51
CA ALA A 142 3.22 -15.02 13.34
C ALA A 142 3.88 -14.56 12.02
N ILE A 143 4.26 -13.28 11.92
CA ILE A 143 4.98 -12.74 10.76
C ILE A 143 6.36 -13.41 10.64
N LYS A 144 7.11 -13.52 11.74
CA LYS A 144 8.41 -14.21 11.75
C LYS A 144 8.27 -15.68 11.34
N ALA A 145 7.27 -16.39 11.85
CA ALA A 145 7.01 -17.76 11.45
C ALA A 145 6.69 -17.88 9.95
N ALA A 146 5.91 -16.95 9.40
CA ALA A 146 5.59 -16.91 7.98
C ALA A 146 6.77 -16.49 7.07
N LEU A 147 7.73 -15.74 7.62
CA LEU A 147 9.00 -15.40 6.95
C LEU A 147 9.98 -16.57 6.93
N GLU A 148 9.85 -17.50 7.88
CA GLU A 148 10.85 -18.54 8.15
C GLU A 148 12.22 -17.85 8.42
N ASP A 149 13.24 -18.19 7.63
CA ASP A 149 14.59 -17.60 7.70
C ASP A 149 14.83 -16.53 6.62
N LYS A 150 13.80 -16.15 5.85
CA LYS A 150 13.96 -15.19 4.76
C LYS A 150 14.07 -13.76 5.30
N CYS A 151 15.02 -13.01 4.75
CA CYS A 151 15.10 -11.57 4.95
C CYS A 151 13.96 -10.86 4.21
N VAL A 152 13.39 -9.82 4.84
CA VAL A 152 12.42 -8.95 4.18
C VAL A 152 13.16 -7.95 3.30
N ASP A 153 12.80 -7.90 2.01
CA ASP A 153 13.34 -6.93 1.06
C ASP A 153 12.58 -5.61 1.12
N VAL A 154 11.25 -5.69 1.22
CA VAL A 154 10.35 -4.53 1.19
C VAL A 154 9.28 -4.64 2.27
N VAL A 155 9.13 -3.60 3.08
CA VAL A 155 7.92 -3.36 3.87
C VAL A 155 7.13 -2.24 3.20
N CYS A 156 5.85 -2.48 2.92
CA CYS A 156 4.93 -1.49 2.35
C CYS A 156 3.83 -1.17 3.36
N SER A 157 3.34 0.07 3.36
CA SER A 157 2.19 0.43 4.18
C SER A 157 1.36 1.55 3.57
N ASP A 158 0.06 1.31 3.39
CA ASP A 158 -0.96 2.34 3.08
C ASP A 158 -1.68 2.82 4.36
N MET A 159 -1.10 2.55 5.55
CA MET A 159 -1.61 3.06 6.83
C MET A 159 -1.40 4.58 6.88
N ALA A 160 -2.42 5.34 6.53
CA ALA A 160 -2.48 6.77 6.82
C ALA A 160 -3.26 7.01 8.13
N PRO A 161 -2.81 7.92 9.02
CA PRO A 161 -3.61 8.31 10.16
C PRO A 161 -4.95 8.92 9.71
N SER A 162 -6.01 8.70 10.48
CA SER A 162 -7.32 9.30 10.23
C SER A 162 -7.21 10.82 10.40
N PHE A 163 -7.16 11.57 9.29
CA PHE A 163 -7.17 13.04 9.32
C PHE A 163 -8.55 13.53 9.75
N SER A 164 -8.59 14.28 10.84
CA SER A 164 -9.82 14.85 11.42
C SER A 164 -10.38 16.02 10.60
N GLY A 165 -9.61 16.50 9.61
CA GLY A 165 -9.98 17.63 8.75
C GLY A 165 -9.57 18.98 9.34
N ASN A 166 -8.81 19.00 10.44
CA ASN A 166 -8.28 20.20 11.05
C ASN A 166 -6.76 20.24 10.87
N HIS A 167 -6.30 21.00 9.86
CA HIS A 167 -4.92 21.00 9.36
C HIS A 167 -3.84 21.27 10.42
N ILE A 168 -4.17 22.01 11.47
CA ILE A 168 -3.25 22.34 12.57
C ILE A 168 -3.09 21.16 13.53
N ALA A 169 -4.20 20.51 13.89
CA ALA A 169 -4.19 19.37 14.81
C ALA A 169 -3.58 18.11 14.17
N ASP A 170 -3.80 17.94 12.86
CA ASP A 170 -3.28 16.80 12.12
C ASP A 170 -1.76 16.91 11.86
N HIS A 171 -1.19 18.13 11.82
CA HIS A 171 0.26 18.35 11.77
C HIS A 171 0.95 17.98 13.09
N ALA A 172 0.32 18.31 14.22
CA ALA A 172 0.85 17.99 15.55
C ALA A 172 0.93 16.48 15.82
N LYS A 173 -0.04 15.69 15.34
CA LYS A 173 -0.03 14.21 15.50
C LYS A 173 1.02 13.51 14.65
N SER A 174 1.47 14.10 13.55
CA SER A 174 2.56 13.57 12.71
C SER A 174 3.95 13.80 13.31
N MET A 175 4.08 14.67 14.32
CA MET A 175 5.36 15.15 14.85
C MET A 175 5.67 14.67 16.26
N VAL A 176 4.73 14.04 16.96
CA VAL A 176 4.98 13.47 18.29
C VAL A 176 5.12 11.95 18.16
N ARG A 177 6.30 11.47 18.57
CA ARG A 177 6.83 10.10 18.46
C ARG A 177 6.00 9.05 19.18
#